data_AF-A0A7R9QDI0-F1
#
_entry.id   AF-A0A7R9QDI0-F1
#
_cell.length_a   1.000
_cell.length_b   1.000
_cell.length_c   1.000
_cell.angle_alpha   90.00
_cell.angle_beta   90.00
_cell.angle_gamma   90.00
#
_symmetry.space_group_name_H-M   'P 1'
#
loop_
_entity.id
_entity.type
_entity.pdbx_description
1 polymer ?
#
loop_
_entity_poly.entity_id
_entity_poly.type
_entity_poly.pdbx_seq_one_letter_code
_entity_poly.pdbx_strand_id
1 'polypeptide(L)'
;MTESLGFSPPMFHGRGIFQYNIGILPFRKPITTVVGKPIDVKQVDNPSDEEINELHNKYIKSLKELFEENNEKYGNKDLKLIIK
;
A
#
# COMPACT_ATOMS: atom_id res chain seq x y z
N MET A 1 -26.44 22.77 -20.40
CA MET A 1 -25.16 23.07 -19.69
C MET A 1 -23.95 23.03 -20.61
N THR A 2 -23.94 22.22 -21.67
CA THR A 2 -22.83 22.17 -22.65
C THR A 2 -22.84 23.32 -23.67
N GLU A 3 -24.02 23.82 -24.06
CA GLU A 3 -24.16 24.86 -25.10
C GLU A 3 -23.67 26.26 -24.69
N SER A 4 -23.51 26.57 -23.39
CA SER A 4 -23.07 27.90 -22.94
C SER A 4 -21.61 27.97 -22.48
N LEU A 5 -20.96 26.83 -22.17
CA LEU A 5 -19.63 26.79 -21.57
C LEU A 5 -18.54 26.31 -22.54
N GLY A 6 -18.90 25.66 -23.66
CA GLY A 6 -17.95 25.11 -24.63
C GLY A 6 -17.04 23.99 -24.11
N PHE A 7 -17.12 23.69 -22.80
CA PHE A 7 -16.34 22.71 -22.08
C PHE A 7 -17.24 21.99 -21.07
N SER A 8 -17.06 20.68 -20.92
CA SER A 8 -17.81 19.85 -19.98
C SER A 8 -17.02 19.77 -18.66
N PRO A 9 -17.41 20.51 -17.59
CA PRO A 9 -16.68 20.45 -16.33
C PRO A 9 -16.73 19.04 -15.74
N PRO A 10 -15.61 18.52 -15.19
CA PRO A 10 -15.58 17.21 -14.58
C PRO A 10 -16.47 17.17 -13.33
N MET A 11 -17.24 16.10 -13.18
CA MET A 11 -18.04 15.87 -11.98
C MET A 11 -17.17 15.16 -10.94
N PHE A 12 -16.97 15.79 -9.79
CA PHE A 12 -16.19 15.20 -8.69
C PHE A 12 -17.09 14.51 -7.68
N HIS A 13 -16.75 13.27 -7.32
CA HIS A 13 -17.44 12.49 -6.29
C HIS A 13 -16.47 12.14 -5.16
N GLY A 14 -16.66 12.81 -4.03
CA GLY A 14 -15.76 12.79 -2.89
C GLY A 14 -16.32 13.63 -1.74
N ARG A 15 -15.47 13.99 -0.78
CA ARG A 15 -15.83 14.90 0.32
C ARG A 15 -15.48 16.36 -0.02
N GLY A 16 -16.30 17.29 0.44
CA GLY A 16 -16.03 18.72 0.33
C GLY A 16 -15.03 19.21 1.37
N ILE A 17 -14.53 20.42 1.13
CA ILE A 17 -13.61 21.11 2.04
C ILE A 17 -14.38 21.61 3.28
N PHE A 18 -15.65 22.00 3.11
CA PHE A 18 -16.52 22.52 4.19
C PHE A 18 -17.77 21.66 4.47
N GLN A 19 -18.22 20.83 3.51
CA GLN A 19 -19.38 19.92 3.65
C GLN A 19 -18.96 18.49 3.28
N TYR A 20 -19.41 17.47 4.02
CA TYR A 20 -18.96 16.09 3.83
C TYR A 20 -19.67 15.32 2.71
N ASN A 21 -20.74 15.87 2.12
CA ASN A 21 -21.61 15.12 1.21
C ASN A 21 -21.16 15.15 -0.26
N ILE A 22 -20.46 16.21 -0.73
CA ILE A 22 -19.99 16.36 -2.12
C ILE A 22 -18.70 17.19 -2.15
N GLY A 23 -17.68 16.73 -2.89
CA GLY A 23 -16.50 17.54 -3.20
C GLY A 23 -15.35 16.81 -3.89
N ILE A 24 -14.19 17.47 -3.93
CA ILE A 24 -13.03 17.06 -4.72
C ILE A 24 -12.04 16.15 -4.00
N LEU A 25 -12.21 15.94 -2.69
CA LEU A 25 -11.26 15.17 -1.88
C LEU A 25 -11.67 13.70 -1.78
N PRO A 26 -10.71 12.75 -1.72
CA PRO A 26 -11.02 11.34 -1.58
C PRO A 26 -11.70 11.04 -0.23
N PHE A 27 -12.55 10.01 -0.21
CA PHE A 27 -13.18 9.52 1.01
C PHE A 27 -12.14 8.96 1.99
N ARG A 28 -12.41 9.14 3.29
CA ARG A 28 -11.58 8.57 4.35
C ARG A 28 -11.77 7.06 4.37
N LYS A 29 -10.67 6.32 4.33
CA LYS A 29 -10.63 4.87 4.54
C LYS A 29 -9.72 4.56 5.73
N PRO A 30 -10.05 3.58 6.57
CA PRO A 30 -9.17 3.16 7.66
C PRO A 30 -7.85 2.64 7.09
N ILE A 31 -6.74 2.94 7.77
CA ILE A 31 -5.42 2.42 7.46
C ILE A 31 -5.11 1.33 8.48
N THR A 32 -4.86 0.11 8.01
CA THR A 32 -4.48 -1.02 8.85
C THR A 32 -3.00 -1.31 8.69
N THR A 33 -2.25 -1.29 9.79
CA THR A 33 -0.83 -1.67 9.82
C THR A 33 -0.70 -3.06 10.43
N VAL A 34 0.01 -3.96 9.75
CA VAL A 34 0.30 -5.32 10.22
C VAL A 34 1.81 -5.44 10.40
N VAL A 35 2.23 -6.00 11.55
CA VAL A 35 3.65 -6.20 11.88
C VAL A 35 3.92 -7.70 11.86
N GLY A 36 4.96 -8.10 11.12
CA GLY A 36 5.37 -9.48 10.98
C GLY A 36 6.21 -10.00 12.14
N LYS A 37 6.62 -11.27 12.04
CA LYS A 37 7.54 -11.92 12.99
C LYS A 37 8.92 -11.25 12.92
N PRO A 38 9.63 -11.12 14.05
CA PRO A 38 10.99 -10.61 14.05
C PRO A 38 11.94 -11.55 13.29
N ILE A 39 12.98 -10.97 12.68
CA ILE A 39 14.06 -11.72 12.03
C ILE A 39 15.31 -11.47 12.85
N ASP A 40 15.86 -12.54 13.44
CA ASP A 40 17.13 -12.44 14.14
C ASP A 40 18.27 -12.15 13.17
N VAL A 41 19.05 -11.12 13.47
CA VAL A 41 20.19 -10.67 12.68
C VAL A 41 21.40 -10.57 13.60
N LYS A 42 22.54 -11.09 13.14
CA LYS A 42 23.82 -10.90 13.82
C LYS A 42 24.49 -9.64 13.26
N GLN A 43 25.02 -8.81 14.15
CA GLN A 43 25.82 -7.68 13.72
C GLN A 43 27.19 -8.18 13.21
N VAL A 44 27.54 -7.78 12.00
CA VAL A 44 28.81 -8.11 11.34
C VAL A 44 29.36 -6.80 10.78
N ASP A 45 30.61 -6.46 11.10
CA ASP A 45 31.19 -5.15 10.73
C ASP A 45 31.43 -5.01 9.22
N ASN A 46 31.80 -6.10 8.54
CA ASN A 46 31.97 -6.17 7.09
C ASN A 46 31.31 -7.47 6.56
N PRO A 47 29.98 -7.48 6.35
CA PRO A 47 29.28 -8.65 5.85
C PRO A 47 29.65 -8.93 4.40
N SER A 48 29.59 -10.20 3.98
CA SER A 48 29.73 -10.56 2.57
C SER A 48 28.42 -10.32 1.80
N ASP A 49 28.51 -10.19 0.48
CA ASP A 49 27.33 -10.06 -0.39
C ASP A 49 26.41 -11.28 -0.27
N GLU A 50 26.97 -12.48 -0.06
CA GLU A 50 26.20 -13.70 0.14
C GLU A 50 25.37 -13.65 1.42
N GLU A 51 25.93 -13.18 2.54
CA GLU A 51 25.24 -13.05 3.82
C GLU A 51 24.09 -12.03 3.73
N ILE A 52 24.33 -10.89 3.05
CA ILE A 52 23.31 -9.88 2.79
C ILE A 52 22.18 -10.46 1.95
N ASN A 53 22.52 -11.15 0.87
CA ASN A 53 21.54 -11.75 -0.03
C ASN A 53 20.71 -12.83 0.67
N GLU A 54 21.32 -13.66 1.52
CA GLU A 54 20.59 -14.66 2.32
C GLU A 54 19.58 -13.99 3.25
N LEU A 55 20.01 -12.97 4.00
CA LEU A 55 19.14 -12.24 4.91
C LEU A 55 18.01 -11.50 4.17
N HIS A 56 18.34 -10.88 3.04
CA HIS A 56 17.36 -10.22 2.17
C HIS A 56 16.32 -11.22 1.66
N ASN A 57 16.74 -12.38 1.17
CA ASN A 57 15.83 -13.43 0.72
C ASN A 57 14.92 -13.92 1.84
N LYS A 58 15.44 -14.07 3.06
CA LYS A 58 14.64 -14.41 4.25
C LYS A 58 13.59 -13.35 4.54
N TYR A 59 13.98 -12.08 4.52
CA TYR A 59 13.07 -10.95 4.70
C TYR A 59 11.96 -10.91 3.65
N ILE A 60 12.32 -11.02 2.37
CA ILE A 60 11.37 -11.01 1.25
C ILE A 60 10.37 -12.16 1.35
N LYS A 61 10.84 -13.36 1.73
CA LYS A 61 9.97 -14.52 1.95
C LYS A 61 8.96 -14.24 3.06
N SER A 62 9.42 -13.82 4.24
CA SER A 62 8.52 -13.52 5.37
C SER A 62 7.54 -12.38 5.06
N LEU A 63 7.94 -11.40 4.25
CA LEU A 63 7.07 -10.31 3.82
C LEU A 63 5.96 -10.79 2.88
N LYS A 64 6.28 -11.70 1.94
CA LYS A 64 5.28 -12.33 1.06
C LYS A 64 4.28 -13.16 1.83
N GLU A 65 4.74 -13.98 2.77
CA GLU A 65 3.89 -14.77 3.66
C GLU A 65 2.94 -13.86 4.48
N LEU A 66 3.49 -12.80 5.11
CA LEU A 66 2.70 -11.85 5.89
C LEU A 66 1.63 -11.15 5.02
N PHE A 67 1.98 -10.80 3.78
CA PHE A 67 1.03 -10.20 2.85
C PHE A 67 -0.09 -11.19 2.48
N GLU A 68 0.24 -12.42 2.07
CA GLU A 68 -0.74 -13.43 1.67
C GLU A 68 -1.73 -13.75 2.81
N GLU A 69 -1.24 -13.90 4.05
CA GLU A 69 -2.07 -14.14 5.24
C GLU A 69 -3.08 -13.00 5.52
N ASN A 70 -2.74 -11.77 5.15
CA ASN A 70 -3.54 -10.58 5.49
C ASN A 70 -4.27 -9.96 4.28
N ASN A 71 -3.92 -10.36 3.06
CA ASN A 71 -4.49 -9.80 1.83
C ASN A 71 -5.99 -10.08 1.70
N GLU A 72 -6.45 -11.25 2.15
CA GLU A 72 -7.89 -11.57 2.13
C GLU A 72 -8.70 -10.68 3.07
N LYS A 73 -8.11 -10.26 4.20
CA LYS A 73 -8.81 -9.52 5.26
C LYS A 73 -8.79 -8.02 5.05
N TYR A 74 -7.67 -7.47 4.57
CA TYR A 74 -7.47 -6.01 4.45
C TYR A 74 -7.17 -5.55 3.03
N GLY A 75 -6.80 -6.46 2.14
CA GLY A 75 -6.42 -6.17 0.76
C GLY A 75 -7.57 -6.38 -0.23
N ASN A 76 -7.21 -6.36 -1.51
CA ASN A 76 -8.11 -6.68 -2.61
C ASN A 76 -7.57 -7.93 -3.31
N LYS A 77 -8.46 -8.84 -3.73
CA LYS A 77 -8.11 -10.14 -4.32
C LYS A 77 -7.24 -10.03 -5.57
N ASP A 78 -7.33 -8.90 -6.28
CA ASP A 78 -6.58 -8.66 -7.51
C ASP A 78 -5.19 -8.07 -7.30
N LEU A 79 -4.84 -7.69 -6.05
CA LEU A 79 -3.54 -7.10 -5.74
C LEU A 79 -2.50 -8.18 -5.47
N LYS A 80 -1.39 -8.10 -6.22
CA LYS A 80 -0.21 -8.95 -6.02
C LYS A 80 0.95 -8.10 -5.50
N LEU A 81 1.66 -8.61 -4.52
CA LEU A 81 2.86 -7.97 -3.99
C LEU A 81 4.01 -8.13 -5.00
N ILE A 82 4.52 -7.01 -5.52
CA ILE A 82 5.69 -6.96 -6.42
C ILE A 82 6.83 -6.32 -5.65
N ILE A 83 7.90 -7.10 -5.44
CA ILE A 83 9.14 -6.60 -4.84
C ILE A 83 10.22 -6.70 -5.90
N LYS A 84 10.93 -5.59 -6.14
CA LYS A 84 12.00 -5.45 -7.14
C LYS A 84 13.35 -5.55 -6.47
#